data_AF-A0A645BT39-F1
#
_entry.id   AF-A0A645BT39-F1
#
_cell.length_a   1.000
_cell.length_b   1.000
_cell.length_c   1.000
_cell.angle_alpha   90.00
_cell.angle_beta   90.00
_cell.angle_gamma   90.00
#
_symmetry.space_group_name_H-M   'P 1'
#
loop_
_entity.id
_entity.type
_entity.pdbx_description
1 polymer ?
#
loop_
_entity_poly.entity_id
_entity_poly.type
_entity_poly.pdbx_seq_one_letter_code
_entity_poly.pdbx_strand_id
1 'polypeptide(L)'
;MEVIESDLPFPKKIETFISERTSELSAMNPDFLKTMKSEDPTIRQIAEDFTNNRYIPLILKLIEKGREEGYIQHNISNQAILIYINMFREGNRSDSLLNLKHSRDLFKELVTLFFYGIFGKSIDKQ
;
A
#
# COMPACT_ATOMS: atom_id res chain seq x y z
N MET A 1 -3.28 -7.58 -7.08
CA MET A 1 -4.50 -6.72 -7.22
C MET A 1 -5.75 -7.56 -7.22
N GLU A 2 -5.68 -8.79 -7.74
CA GLU A 2 -6.74 -9.80 -7.67
C GLU A 2 -7.31 -9.99 -6.24
N VAL A 3 -6.47 -10.02 -5.20
CA VAL A 3 -6.94 -10.08 -3.81
C VAL A 3 -7.81 -8.90 -3.38
N ILE A 4 -7.56 -7.69 -3.89
CA ILE A 4 -8.35 -6.49 -3.57
C ILE A 4 -9.73 -6.58 -4.23
N GLU A 5 -9.83 -7.24 -5.38
CA GLU A 5 -11.08 -7.43 -6.13
C GLU A 5 -11.87 -8.68 -5.71
N SER A 6 -11.30 -9.58 -4.91
CA SER A 6 -11.96 -10.79 -4.42
C SER A 6 -13.19 -10.53 -3.52
N ASP A 7 -13.91 -11.57 -3.13
CA ASP A 7 -15.04 -11.45 -2.19
C ASP A 7 -14.63 -11.60 -0.70
N LEU A 8 -13.32 -11.63 -0.41
CA LEU A 8 -12.82 -11.83 0.95
C LEU A 8 -13.29 -10.71 1.92
N PRO A 9 -13.51 -11.01 3.20
CA PRO A 9 -13.68 -9.99 4.24
C PRO A 9 -12.50 -9.03 4.27
N PHE A 10 -12.74 -7.77 4.67
CA PHE A 10 -11.73 -6.72 4.66
C PHE A 10 -10.43 -7.11 5.38
N PRO A 11 -10.45 -7.68 6.61
CA PRO A 11 -9.22 -8.13 7.29
C PRO A 11 -8.41 -9.13 6.49
N LYS A 12 -9.08 -10.11 5.88
CA LYS A 12 -8.43 -11.15 5.09
C LYS A 12 -7.84 -10.60 3.80
N LYS A 13 -8.51 -9.65 3.15
CA LYS A 13 -7.94 -8.94 1.99
C LYS A 13 -6.63 -8.24 2.35
N ILE A 14 -6.61 -7.52 3.47
CA ILE A 14 -5.43 -6.78 3.90
C ILE A 14 -4.30 -7.72 4.31
N GLU A 15 -4.60 -8.76 5.11
CA GLU A 15 -3.62 -9.79 5.51
C GLU A 15 -2.97 -10.44 4.28
N THR A 16 -3.78 -10.90 3.32
CA THR A 16 -3.26 -11.53 2.10
C THR A 16 -2.48 -10.53 1.24
N PHE A 17 -2.98 -9.30 1.07
CA PHE A 17 -2.28 -8.27 0.31
C PHE A 17 -0.90 -7.93 0.89
N ILE A 18 -0.81 -7.82 2.23
CA ILE A 18 0.46 -7.58 2.91
C ILE A 18 1.41 -8.77 2.73
N SER A 19 0.91 -9.99 2.91
CA SER A 19 1.71 -11.21 2.80
C SER A 19 2.27 -11.40 1.39
N GLU A 20 1.44 -11.22 0.35
CA GLU A 20 1.84 -11.26 -1.06
C GLU A 20 2.94 -10.24 -1.36
N ARG A 21 2.73 -8.98 -0.97
CA ARG A 21 3.69 -7.90 -1.21
C ARG A 21 5.00 -8.09 -0.46
N THR A 22 4.96 -8.60 0.77
CA THR A 22 6.16 -8.88 1.56
C THR A 22 6.97 -10.04 0.97
N SER A 23 6.28 -11.05 0.43
CA SER A 23 6.90 -12.19 -0.25
C SER A 23 7.52 -11.78 -1.59
N GLU A 24 6.82 -11.00 -2.40
CA GLU A 24 7.32 -10.44 -3.67
C GLU A 24 8.56 -9.54 -3.45
N LEU A 25 8.52 -8.67 -2.44
CA LEU A 25 9.65 -7.79 -2.10
C LEU A 25 10.92 -8.56 -1.72
N SER A 26 10.77 -9.75 -1.11
CA SER A 26 11.91 -10.62 -0.80
C SER A 26 12.55 -11.26 -2.04
N ALA A 27 11.83 -11.30 -3.17
CA ALA A 27 12.27 -11.86 -4.43
C ALA A 27 12.63 -10.79 -5.49
N MET A 28 12.34 -9.51 -5.25
CA MET A 28 12.61 -8.43 -6.20
C MET A 28 14.10 -8.08 -6.28
N ASN A 29 14.63 -8.10 -7.51
CA ASN A 29 15.99 -7.64 -7.81
C ASN A 29 16.13 -6.13 -7.53
N PRO A 30 17.15 -5.67 -6.78
CA PRO A 30 17.45 -4.25 -6.57
C PRO A 30 17.51 -3.40 -7.85
N ASP A 31 17.99 -3.95 -8.97
CA ASP A 31 18.07 -3.27 -10.26
C ASP A 31 16.68 -2.96 -10.85
N PHE A 32 15.70 -3.81 -10.56
CA PHE A 32 14.31 -3.57 -10.95
C PHE A 32 13.70 -2.41 -10.15
N LEU A 33 14.04 -2.27 -8.86
CA LEU A 33 13.63 -1.13 -8.04
C LEU A 33 14.23 0.19 -8.54
N LYS A 34 15.45 0.16 -9.06
CA LYS A 34 16.12 1.32 -9.67
C LYS A 34 15.40 1.75 -10.96
N THR A 35 14.95 0.79 -11.75
CA THR A 35 14.20 1.03 -13.00
C THR A 35 12.82 1.64 -12.73
N MET A 36 12.16 1.28 -11.63
CA MET A 36 10.88 1.88 -11.19
C MET A 36 11.02 3.35 -10.73
N LYS A 37 12.25 3.82 -10.49
CA LYS A 37 12.59 5.24 -10.24
C LYS A 37 13.04 5.97 -11.50
N SER A 38 12.90 5.36 -12.69
CA SER A 38 13.31 5.98 -13.95
C SER A 38 12.65 7.35 -14.14
N GLU A 39 13.47 8.36 -14.49
CA GLU A 39 13.00 9.69 -14.87
C GLU A 39 12.56 9.76 -16.34
N ASP A 40 12.58 8.63 -17.05
CA ASP A 40 12.10 8.55 -18.43
C ASP A 40 10.63 9.03 -18.52
N PRO A 41 10.34 10.07 -19.33
CA PRO A 41 9.00 10.65 -19.43
C PRO A 41 7.92 9.65 -19.84
N THR A 42 8.26 8.68 -20.70
CA THR A 42 7.32 7.65 -21.19
C THR A 42 6.96 6.70 -20.07
N ILE A 43 7.97 6.24 -19.32
CA ILE A 43 7.76 5.38 -18.15
C ILE A 43 6.97 6.12 -17.07
N ARG A 44 7.22 7.42 -16.89
CA ARG A 44 6.49 8.27 -15.95
C ARG A 44 5.02 8.41 -16.32
N GLN A 45 4.72 8.66 -17.59
CA GLN A 45 3.35 8.76 -18.08
C GLN A 45 2.58 7.44 -17.91
N ILE A 46 3.20 6.30 -18.25
CA ILE A 46 2.60 4.98 -18.03
C ILE A 46 2.28 4.74 -16.54
N ALA A 47 3.19 5.14 -15.65
CA ALA A 47 2.99 5.02 -14.21
C ALA A 47 1.87 5.94 -13.69
N GLU A 48 1.77 7.17 -14.21
CA GLU A 48 0.71 8.13 -13.87
C GLU A 48 -0.67 7.64 -14.35
N ASP A 49 -0.76 7.17 -15.60
CA ASP A 49 -1.99 6.62 -16.16
C ASP A 49 -2.48 5.40 -15.38
N PHE A 50 -1.56 4.49 -15.01
CA PHE A 50 -1.90 3.37 -14.14
C PHE A 50 -2.38 3.84 -12.77
N THR A 51 -1.71 4.83 -12.18
CA THR A 51 -2.08 5.36 -10.85
C THR A 51 -3.50 5.93 -10.87
N ASN A 52 -3.80 6.78 -11.85
CA ASN A 52 -5.07 7.50 -11.93
C ASN A 52 -6.22 6.59 -12.35
N ASN A 53 -6.02 5.71 -13.33
CA ASN A 53 -7.10 4.96 -13.95
C ASN A 53 -7.30 3.55 -13.36
N ARG A 54 -6.33 3.01 -12.60
CA ARG A 54 -6.42 1.68 -11.99
C ARG A 54 -6.28 1.74 -10.47
N TYR A 55 -5.17 2.29 -9.99
CA TYR A 55 -4.81 2.22 -8.56
C TYR A 55 -5.77 3.01 -7.67
N ILE A 56 -6.00 4.30 -7.97
CA ILE A 56 -6.89 5.15 -7.16
C ILE A 56 -8.31 4.57 -7.09
N PRO A 57 -8.97 4.19 -8.19
CA PRO A 57 -10.29 3.56 -8.14
C PRO A 57 -10.34 2.31 -7.26
N LEU A 58 -9.31 1.45 -7.34
CA LEU A 58 -9.21 0.25 -6.51
C LEU A 58 -9.08 0.56 -5.02
N ILE A 59 -8.23 1.53 -4.67
CA ILE A 59 -8.05 1.96 -3.29
C ILE A 59 -9.33 2.57 -2.73
N LEU A 60 -10.06 3.38 -3.52
CA LEU A 60 -11.35 3.93 -3.08
C LEU A 60 -12.37 2.83 -2.78
N LYS A 61 -12.48 1.80 -3.65
CA LYS A 61 -13.34 0.64 -3.37
C LYS A 61 -12.96 -0.08 -2.08
N LEU A 62 -11.67 -0.24 -1.83
CA LEU A 62 -11.17 -0.87 -0.61
C LEU A 62 -11.50 -0.02 0.63
N ILE A 63 -11.37 1.31 0.53
CA ILE A 63 -11.73 2.23 1.61
C ILE A 63 -13.21 2.13 1.95
N GLU A 64 -14.10 2.14 0.95
CA GLU A 64 -15.54 2.03 1.20
C GLU A 64 -15.90 0.69 1.86
N LYS A 65 -15.36 -0.44 1.38
CA LYS A 65 -15.57 -1.75 2.03
C LYS A 65 -15.07 -1.76 3.48
N GLY A 66 -13.91 -1.14 3.73
CA GLY A 66 -13.38 -1.01 5.09
C GLY A 66 -14.27 -0.16 6.00
N ARG A 67 -14.97 0.84 5.47
CA ARG A 67 -15.97 1.62 6.21
C ARG A 67 -17.23 0.82 6.49
N GLU A 68 -17.78 0.17 5.48
CA GLU A 68 -18.97 -0.69 5.61
C GLU A 68 -18.79 -1.77 6.69
N GLU A 69 -17.60 -2.37 6.75
CA GLU A 69 -17.25 -3.41 7.73
C GLU A 69 -16.73 -2.84 9.07
N GLY A 70 -16.67 -1.52 9.25
CA GLY A 70 -16.31 -0.88 10.52
C GLY A 70 -14.80 -0.94 10.87
N TYR A 71 -13.94 -1.10 9.87
CA TYR A 71 -12.48 -1.07 10.00
C TYR A 71 -11.89 0.31 9.71
N ILE A 72 -12.54 1.15 8.91
CA ILE A 72 -12.11 2.53 8.62
C ILE A 72 -13.14 3.49 9.20
N GLN A 73 -12.68 4.50 9.95
CA GLN A 73 -13.58 5.48 10.53
C GLN A 73 -14.17 6.41 9.44
N HIS A 74 -15.48 6.60 9.47
CA HIS A 74 -16.21 7.39 8.46
C HIS A 74 -15.87 8.89 8.50
N ASN A 75 -15.33 9.38 9.62
CA ASN A 75 -14.89 10.78 9.78
C ASN A 75 -13.57 11.10 9.05
N ILE A 76 -12.83 10.09 8.58
CA ILE A 76 -11.61 10.28 7.81
C ILE A 76 -11.96 10.34 6.32
N SER A 77 -11.63 11.46 5.66
CA SER A 77 -11.96 11.66 4.25
C SER A 77 -11.12 10.79 3.31
N ASN A 78 -11.67 10.46 2.13
CA ASN A 78 -10.93 9.75 1.07
C ASN A 78 -9.65 10.50 0.68
N GLN A 79 -9.71 11.83 0.62
CA GLN A 79 -8.56 12.67 0.31
C GLN A 79 -7.43 12.53 1.35
N ALA A 80 -7.78 12.52 2.65
CA ALA A 80 -6.78 12.36 3.71
C ALA A 80 -6.08 11.00 3.63
N ILE A 81 -6.84 9.92 3.36
CA ILE A 81 -6.29 8.58 3.20
C ILE A 81 -5.37 8.50 1.98
N LEU A 82 -5.77 9.08 0.84
CA LEU A 82 -4.94 9.12 -0.37
C LEU A 82 -3.64 9.91 -0.16
N ILE A 83 -3.69 11.05 0.54
CA ILE A 83 -2.50 11.82 0.91
C ILE A 83 -1.59 10.97 1.81
N TYR A 84 -2.15 10.29 2.81
CA TYR A 84 -1.40 9.42 3.70
C TYR A 84 -0.69 8.28 2.97
N ILE A 85 -1.37 7.63 2.02
CA ILE A 85 -0.79 6.62 1.11
C ILE A 85 0.37 7.21 0.33
N ASN A 86 0.20 8.43 -0.22
CA ASN A 86 1.23 9.07 -1.00
C ASN A 86 2.47 9.45 -0.15
N MET A 87 2.26 9.95 1.07
CA MET A 87 3.36 10.23 2.01
C MET A 87 4.16 8.97 2.32
N PHE A 88 3.50 7.83 2.53
CA PHE A 88 4.17 6.56 2.75
C PHE A 88 4.97 6.11 1.52
N ARG A 89 4.42 6.26 0.32
CA ARG A 89 5.10 5.94 -0.96
C ARG A 89 6.35 6.80 -1.18
N GLU A 90 6.24 8.11 -0.98
CA GLU A 90 7.36 9.04 -1.16
C GLU A 90 8.46 8.82 -0.12
N GLY A 91 8.10 8.50 1.13
CA GLY A 91 9.06 8.04 2.12
C GLY A 91 9.86 6.84 1.60
N ASN A 92 9.18 5.80 1.09
CA ASN A 92 9.82 4.61 0.54
C ASN A 92 10.70 4.84 -0.70
N ARG A 93 10.63 6.02 -1.34
CA ARG A 93 11.50 6.40 -2.46
C ARG A 93 12.86 6.94 -1.99
N SER A 94 13.02 7.32 -0.73
CA SER A 94 14.32 7.76 -0.21
C SER A 94 15.30 6.58 -0.16
N ASP A 95 16.55 6.82 -0.56
CA ASP A 95 17.59 5.77 -0.53
C ASP A 95 17.90 5.28 0.88
N SER A 96 17.63 6.12 1.89
CA SER A 96 17.67 5.73 3.30
C SER A 96 16.69 4.60 3.64
N LEU A 97 15.48 4.59 3.07
CA LEU A 97 14.48 3.53 3.30
C LEU A 97 14.73 2.27 2.47
N LEU A 98 15.44 2.36 1.34
CA LEU A 98 15.89 1.18 0.60
C LEU A 98 16.95 0.38 1.38
N ASN A 99 17.85 1.06 2.08
CA ASN A 99 18.76 0.40 3.02
C ASN A 99 17.99 -0.25 4.19
N LEU A 100 16.88 0.35 4.62
CA LEU A 100 15.99 -0.22 5.63
C LEU A 100 15.20 -1.42 5.13
N LYS A 101 14.93 -1.58 3.82
CA LYS A 101 14.38 -2.83 3.26
C LYS A 101 15.30 -4.03 3.46
N HIS A 102 16.61 -3.83 3.66
CA HIS A 102 17.52 -4.90 4.10
C HIS A 102 17.26 -5.32 5.56
N SER A 103 16.69 -4.43 6.39
CA SER A 103 16.11 -4.75 7.70
C SER A 103 14.63 -5.11 7.54
N ARG A 104 14.38 -6.36 7.14
CA ARG A 104 13.02 -6.89 6.92
C ARG A 104 12.06 -6.60 8.09
N ASP A 105 12.56 -6.56 9.32
CA ASP A 105 11.75 -6.32 10.51
C ASP A 105 11.29 -4.87 10.61
N LEU A 106 12.16 -3.89 10.33
CA LEU A 106 11.75 -2.49 10.30
C LEU A 106 10.72 -2.22 9.19
N PHE A 107 10.87 -2.86 8.03
CA PHE A 107 9.86 -2.76 6.98
C PHE A 107 8.49 -3.30 7.45
N LYS A 108 8.46 -4.43 8.16
CA LYS A 108 7.23 -4.96 8.76
C LYS A 108 6.63 -4.00 9.79
N GLU A 109 7.45 -3.38 10.63
CA GLU A 109 7.01 -2.37 11.59
C GLU A 109 6.37 -1.16 10.90
N LEU A 110 6.99 -0.63 9.85
CA LEU A 110 6.46 0.49 9.06
C LEU A 110 5.14 0.14 8.36
N VAL A 111 5.06 -1.05 7.77
CA VAL A 111 3.81 -1.55 7.18
C VAL A 111 2.72 -1.69 8.24
N THR A 112 3.07 -2.19 9.43
CA THR A 112 2.15 -2.32 10.55
C THR A 112 1.63 -0.94 10.97
N LEU A 113 2.51 0.04 11.21
CA LEU A 113 2.14 1.41 11.57
C LEU A 113 1.22 2.06 10.53
N PHE A 114 1.51 1.85 9.24
CA PHE A 114 0.68 2.35 8.15
C PHE A 114 -0.76 1.83 8.26
N PHE A 115 -0.94 0.52 8.43
CA PHE A 115 -2.26 -0.06 8.52
C PHE A 115 -2.99 0.27 9.83
N TYR A 116 -2.26 0.35 10.95
CA TYR A 116 -2.81 0.86 12.22
C TYR A 116 -3.33 2.30 12.08
N GLY A 117 -2.61 3.16 11.36
CA GLY A 117 -3.02 4.53 11.10
C GLY A 117 -4.31 4.63 10.30
N ILE A 118 -4.54 3.71 9.37
CA ILE A 118 -5.77 3.67 8.54
C ILE A 118 -6.94 3.05 9.30
N PHE A 119 -6.70 1.98 10.08
CA PHE A 119 -7.78 1.23 10.73
C PHE A 119 -8.13 1.73 12.12
N GLY A 120 -7.25 2.51 12.75
CA GLY A 120 -7.41 2.99 14.13
C GLY A 120 -7.39 1.89 15.19
N LYS A 121 -7.15 0.63 14.81
CA LYS A 121 -7.02 -0.54 15.67
C LYS A 121 -6.17 -1.62 14.98
N SER A 122 -5.63 -2.56 15.76
CA SER A 122 -5.02 -3.77 15.22
C SER A 122 -6.04 -4.56 14.40
N ILE A 123 -5.60 -5.16 13.29
CA ILE A 123 -6.42 -6.15 12.54
C ILE A 123 -6.60 -7.42 13.37
N ASP A 124 -5.69 -7.70 14.32
CA ASP A 124 -5.83 -8.78 15.27
C ASP A 124 -6.75 -8.36 16.42
N LYS A 125 -8.04 -8.74 16.30
CA LYS A 125 -8.92 -9.26 17.37
C LYS A 125 -10.35 -9.38 16.85
N GLN A 126 -10.71 -10.59 16.44
CA GLN A 126 -11.82 -11.36 17.03
C GLN A 126 -11.54 -12.85 16.81
#